data_AF-A0A536UQY9-F1
#
_entry.id   AF-A0A536UQY9-F1
#
_cell.length_a   1.000
_cell.length_b   1.000
_cell.length_c   1.000
_cell.angle_alpha   90.00
_cell.angle_beta   90.00
_cell.angle_gamma   90.00
#
_symmetry.space_group_name_H-M   'P 1'
#
loop_
_entity.id
_entity.type
_entity.pdbx_description
1 polymer ?
#
loop_
_entity_poly.entity_id
_entity_poly.type
_entity_poly.pdbx_seq_one_letter_code
_entity_poly.pdbx_strand_id
1 'polypeptide(L)' 'SSYPESDPRHHTARVKKMLADLISHLRDDTAKFDEPKAQALFETSAEVLQGLHTAFDHYESGSERAMRE' A
#
# COMPACT_ATOMS: atom_id res chain seq x y z
N SER A 1 17.12 -6.31 0.82
CA SER A 1 16.16 -7.44 0.82
C SER A 1 16.95 -8.72 0.99
N SER A 2 16.46 -9.67 1.79
CA SER A 2 17.16 -10.94 2.07
C SER A 2 16.95 -11.99 0.98
N TYR A 3 16.15 -11.69 -0.05
CA TYR A 3 15.78 -12.60 -1.14
C TYR A 3 16.49 -12.27 -2.46
N PRO A 4 16.79 -13.27 -3.31
CA PRO A 4 17.37 -13.05 -4.63
C PRO A 4 16.41 -12.28 -5.54
N GLU A 5 16.92 -11.59 -6.56
CA GLU A 5 16.11 -10.80 -7.50
C GLU A 5 15.05 -11.62 -8.23
N SER A 6 15.29 -12.91 -8.46
CA SER A 6 14.29 -13.82 -9.05
C SER A 6 13.13 -14.18 -8.13
N ASP A 7 13.23 -13.88 -6.83
CA ASP A 7 12.18 -14.14 -5.86
C ASP A 7 11.19 -12.97 -5.85
N PRO A 8 9.88 -13.19 -6.06
CA PRO A 8 8.90 -12.11 -6.05
C PRO A 8 8.91 -11.30 -4.73
N ARG A 9 9.29 -11.92 -3.61
CA ARG A 9 9.43 -11.24 -2.30
C ARG A 9 10.51 -10.16 -2.30
N HIS A 10 11.48 -10.25 -3.21
CA HIS A 10 12.45 -9.18 -3.45
C HIS A 10 11.76 -7.90 -3.94
N HIS A 11 10.75 -8.04 -4.80
CA HIS A 11 10.04 -6.94 -5.42
C HIS A 11 8.87 -6.44 -4.57
N THR A 12 8.13 -7.34 -3.92
CA THR A 12 6.98 -6.96 -3.05
C THR A 12 7.41 -6.01 -1.95
N ALA A 13 8.58 -6.20 -1.35
CA ALA A 13 9.08 -5.35 -0.28
C ALA A 13 9.27 -3.90 -0.75
N ARG A 14 9.73 -3.71 -2.00
CA ARG A 14 9.88 -2.38 -2.62
C ARG A 14 8.52 -1.75 -2.90
N VAL A 15 7.60 -2.53 -3.46
CA VAL A 15 6.25 -2.03 -3.78
C VAL A 15 5.49 -1.64 -2.51
N LYS A 16 5.52 -2.44 -1.45
CA LYS A 16 4.93 -2.10 -0.14
C LYS A 16 5.45 -0.78 0.39
N LYS A 17 6.76 -0.58 0.35
CA LYS A 17 7.35 0.68 0.79
C LYS A 17 6.81 1.87 -0.01
N MET A 18 6.76 1.76 -1.33
CA MET A 18 6.22 2.83 -2.19
C MET A 18 4.74 3.11 -1.89
N LEU A 19 3.94 2.06 -1.63
CA LEU A 19 2.54 2.21 -1.24
C LEU A 19 2.42 2.92 0.12
N ALA A 20 3.21 2.50 1.12
CA ALA A 20 3.21 3.12 2.45
C ALA A 20 3.60 4.61 2.40
N ASP A 21 4.65 4.95 1.63
CA ASP A 21 5.11 6.33 1.45
C ASP A 21 4.02 7.20 0.79
N LEU A 22 3.30 6.66 -0.20
CA LEU A 22 2.19 7.37 -0.88
C LEU A 22 0.95 7.51 0.01
N ILE A 23 0.59 6.46 0.77
CA ILE A 23 -0.51 6.51 1.75
C ILE A 23 -0.26 7.62 2.77
N SER A 24 0.97 7.72 3.30
CA SER A 24 1.35 8.79 4.22
C SER A 24 1.19 10.16 3.56
N HIS A 25 1.74 10.34 2.35
CA HIS A 25 1.63 11.60 1.62
C HIS A 25 0.19 12.05 1.40
N LEU A 26 -0.70 11.14 0.98
CA LEU A 26 -2.10 11.47 0.74
C LEU A 26 -2.78 11.96 2.03
N ARG A 27 -2.55 11.29 3.16
CA ARG A 27 -3.13 11.68 4.47
C ARG A 27 -2.49 12.96 5.04
N ASP A 28 -1.21 13.17 4.81
CA ASP A 28 -0.53 14.40 5.25
C ASP A 28 -1.01 15.62 4.44
N ASP A 29 -1.36 15.43 3.17
CA ASP A 29 -1.85 16.49 2.30
C ASP A 29 -3.29 16.90 2.61
N THR A 30 -4.14 16.02 3.16
CA THR A 30 -5.53 16.40 3.52
C THR A 30 -5.61 17.51 4.56
N ALA A 31 -4.57 17.66 5.39
CA ALA A 31 -4.43 18.75 6.37
C ALA A 31 -3.94 20.08 5.76
N LYS A 32 -3.59 20.13 4.47
CA LYS A 32 -2.99 21.31 3.81
C LYS A 32 -3.99 22.14 3.00
N PHE A 33 -5.21 21.67 2.81
CA PHE A 33 -6.25 22.36 2.04
C PHE A 33 -7.66 22.10 2.61
N ASP A 34 -8.56 23.07 2.46
CA ASP A 34 -9.95 23.03 2.98
C ASP A 34 -10.99 22.75 1.89
N GLU A 35 -10.64 21.98 0.86
CA GLU A 35 -11.56 21.60 -0.23
C GLU A 35 -12.15 20.20 0.02
N PRO A 36 -13.43 20.08 0.42
CA PRO A 36 -13.96 18.80 0.91
C PRO A 36 -13.92 17.66 -0.10
N LYS A 37 -14.03 17.93 -1.42
CA LYS A 37 -14.00 16.87 -2.42
C LYS A 37 -12.59 16.36 -2.64
N ALA A 38 -11.57 17.23 -2.64
CA ALA A 38 -10.17 16.81 -2.66
C ALA A 38 -9.82 16.00 -1.41
N GLN A 39 -10.31 16.40 -0.22
CA GLN A 39 -10.03 15.64 1.01
C GLN A 39 -10.63 14.23 0.91
N ALA A 40 -11.88 14.12 0.45
CA ALA A 40 -12.52 12.83 0.22
C ALA A 40 -11.78 11.98 -0.84
N LEU A 41 -11.30 12.60 -1.93
CA LEU A 41 -10.51 11.92 -2.96
C LEU A 41 -9.20 11.37 -2.39
N PHE A 42 -8.47 12.16 -1.61
CA PHE A 42 -7.18 11.78 -1.04
C PHE A 42 -7.34 10.66 0.00
N GLU A 43 -8.30 10.76 0.91
CA GLU A 43 -8.57 9.71 1.90
C GLU A 43 -9.02 8.40 1.22
N THR A 44 -9.97 8.48 0.27
CA THR A 44 -10.42 7.29 -0.46
C THR A 44 -9.27 6.63 -1.22
N SER A 45 -8.38 7.43 -1.81
CA SER A 45 -7.19 6.91 -2.50
C SER A 45 -6.24 6.23 -1.51
N ALA A 46 -6.01 6.81 -0.34
CA ALA A 46 -5.19 6.22 0.71
C ALA A 46 -5.76 4.88 1.20
N GLU A 47 -7.09 4.76 1.33
CA GLU A 47 -7.75 3.51 1.72
C GLU A 47 -7.59 2.40 0.68
N VAL A 48 -7.79 2.70 -0.61
CA VAL A 48 -7.58 1.74 -1.70
C VAL A 48 -6.13 1.26 -1.73
N LEU A 49 -5.17 2.18 -1.62
CA LEU A 49 -3.75 1.85 -1.57
C LEU A 49 -3.40 1.05 -0.32
N GLN A 50 -4.05 1.30 0.82
CA GLN A 50 -3.89 0.51 2.03
C GLN A 50 -4.35 -0.93 1.82
N GLY A 51 -5.46 -1.15 1.11
CA GLY A 51 -5.90 -2.50 0.71
C GLY A 51 -4.86 -3.22 -0.13
N LEU A 52 -4.26 -2.54 -1.12
CA LEU A 52 -3.16 -3.09 -1.91
C LEU A 52 -1.94 -3.39 -1.03
N HIS A 53 -1.51 -2.45 -0.17
CA HIS A 53 -0.38 -2.65 0.73
C HIS A 53 -0.56 -3.91 1.59
N THR A 54 -1.76 -4.11 2.14
CA THR A 54 -2.13 -5.29 2.92
C THR A 54 -2.09 -6.57 2.08
N ALA A 55 -2.53 -6.55 0.82
CA ALA A 55 -2.42 -7.72 -0.06
C ALA A 55 -0.96 -8.15 -0.30
N PHE A 56 -0.04 -7.19 -0.48
CA PHE A 56 1.40 -7.49 -0.57
C PHE A 56 1.98 -8.00 0.76
N ASP A 57 1.51 -7.49 1.91
CA ASP A 57 1.89 -8.01 3.23
C ASP A 57 1.43 -9.46 3.46
N HIS A 58 0.21 -9.77 3.06
CA HIS A 58 -0.33 -11.13 3.10
C HIS A 58 0.46 -12.11 2.22
N TYR A 59 0.87 -11.66 1.03
CA TYR A 59 1.75 -12.44 0.16
C TYR A 59 3.11 -12.75 0.83
N GLU A 60 3.75 -11.75 1.44
CA GLU A 60 5.04 -11.91 2.09
C GLU A 60 5.01 -12.80 3.35
N SER A 61 3.94 -12.69 4.14
CA SER A 61 3.77 -13.46 5.38
C SER A 61 3.41 -14.94 5.16
N GLY A 62 3.22 -15.37 3.91
CA GLY A 62 2.79 -16.74 3.60
C GLY A 62 1.38 -17.04 4.11
N SER A 63 0.59 -16.01 4.42
CA SER A 63 -0.85 -16.13 4.71
C SER A 63 -1.64 -16.40 3.41
N GLU A 64 -1.25 -17.45 2.69
CA GLU A 64 -1.91 -17.96 1.48
C GLU A 64 -3.23 -18.69 1.78
N ARG A 65 -3.81 -18.52 2.97
CA ARG A 65 -5.09 -19.15 3.31
C ARG A 65 -6.29 -18.47 2.64
N ALA A 66 -6.12 -17.25 2.10
CA ALA A 66 -7.21 -16.46 1.52
C ALA A 66 -7.12 -16.22 0.00
N MET A 67 -6.08 -16.72 -0.68
CA MET A 67 -5.86 -16.51 -2.13
C MET A 67 -5.77 -17.84 -2.91
N ARG A 68 -6.37 -18.90 -2.36
CA ARG A 68 -6.68 -20.12 -3.09
C ARG A 68 -8.16 -20.08 -3.44
N GLU A 69 -8.53 -19.35 -4.48
CA GLU A 69 -9.79 -19.49 -5.23
C GLU A 69 -9.70 -18.69 -6.54
#